data_AF-A0A956SQN7-F1
#
_entry.id   AF-A0A956SQN7-F1
#
_cell.length_a   1.000
_cell.length_b   1.000
_cell.length_c   1.000
_cell.angle_alpha   90.00
_cell.angle_beta   90.00
_cell.angle_gamma   90.00
#
_symmetry.space_group_name_H-M   'P 1'
#
loop_
_entity.id
_entity.type
_entity.pdbx_description
1 polymer ?
#
loop_
_entity_poly.entity_id
_entity_poly.type
_entity_poly.pdbx_seq_one_letter_code
_entity_poly.pdbx_strand_id
1 'polypeptide(L)'
;VPIEVIDRAMTDWGFPVGPVTLLDEVGLDVGEKAGMVMHAAFGSRLAPSRVLQVMRADDRLGRKNGRGFHFYKDGRRTGPDDSVYRLLGVRGATGVDEAAIRDRLVFAMLNEAAMAMSEGVVRTPRDGDIGAIFGIGFPPFRGGPLRALDAIGAIEAVEQLERLARVHGARFAPAAVLQEMARTGARWYPDGGRR
;
A
#
# COMPACT_ATOMS: atom_id res chain seq x y z
N VAL A 1 7.78 -14.16 -0.10
CA VAL A 1 7.06 -13.92 -1.38
C VAL A 1 8.06 -13.38 -2.36
N PRO A 2 8.13 -13.88 -3.60
CA PRO A 2 9.04 -13.33 -4.62
C PRO A 2 8.69 -11.87 -4.93
N ILE A 3 9.71 -11.04 -5.17
CA ILE A 3 9.58 -9.59 -5.40
C ILE A 3 8.61 -9.28 -6.54
N GLU A 4 8.77 -9.99 -7.65
CA GLU A 4 8.01 -9.78 -8.88
C GLU A 4 6.55 -10.17 -8.75
N VAL A 5 6.26 -11.11 -7.84
CA VAL A 5 4.87 -11.50 -7.53
C VAL A 5 4.18 -10.37 -6.76
N ILE A 6 4.89 -9.68 -5.87
CA ILE A 6 4.34 -8.52 -5.14
C ILE A 6 4.07 -7.37 -6.11
N ASP A 7 5.02 -7.09 -7.00
CA ASP A 7 4.87 -6.03 -8.00
C ASP A 7 3.72 -6.34 -8.96
N ARG A 8 3.68 -7.56 -9.50
CA ARG A 8 2.62 -8.00 -10.41
C ARG A 8 1.23 -7.91 -9.77
N ALA A 9 1.08 -8.36 -8.53
CA ALA A 9 -0.21 -8.33 -7.83
C ALA A 9 -0.83 -6.92 -7.78
N MET A 10 -0.01 -5.87 -7.72
CA MET A 10 -0.47 -4.48 -7.72
C MET A 10 -0.62 -3.89 -9.11
N THR A 11 0.26 -4.24 -10.06
CA THR A 11 0.10 -3.78 -11.44
C THR A 11 -1.13 -4.40 -12.10
N ASP A 12 -1.40 -5.68 -11.84
CA ASP A 12 -2.60 -6.38 -12.31
C ASP A 12 -3.88 -5.80 -11.69
N TRP A 13 -3.78 -5.26 -10.47
CA TRP A 13 -4.90 -4.54 -9.86
C TRP A 13 -5.14 -3.16 -10.48
N GLY A 14 -4.13 -2.59 -11.15
CA GLY A 14 -4.23 -1.38 -11.97
C GLY A 14 -3.19 -0.30 -11.70
N PHE A 15 -2.25 -0.49 -10.78
CA PHE A 15 -1.21 0.52 -10.53
C PHE A 15 -0.20 0.57 -11.69
N PRO A 16 0.36 1.75 -12.01
CA PRO A 16 1.35 1.87 -13.08
C PRO A 16 2.70 1.20 -12.75
N VAL A 17 3.04 1.14 -11.46
CA VAL A 17 4.31 0.59 -10.96
C VAL A 17 4.01 -0.25 -9.71
N GLY A 18 4.66 -1.42 -9.62
CA GLY A 18 4.58 -2.26 -8.42
C GLY A 18 5.29 -1.62 -7.22
N PRO A 19 4.86 -1.91 -5.98
CA PRO A 19 5.35 -1.21 -4.79
C PRO A 19 6.84 -1.42 -4.51
N VAL A 20 7.41 -2.59 -4.85
CA VAL A 20 8.82 -2.87 -4.62
C VAL A 20 9.69 -2.12 -5.63
N THR A 21 9.30 -2.14 -6.91
CA THR A 21 9.95 -1.30 -7.93
C THR A 21 9.82 0.19 -7.59
N LEU A 22 8.65 0.65 -7.14
CA LEU A 22 8.44 2.04 -6.75
C LEU A 22 9.37 2.47 -5.59
N LEU A 23 9.56 1.60 -4.59
CA LEU A 23 10.50 1.85 -3.49
C LEU A 23 11.93 2.06 -3.99
N ASP A 24 12.39 1.25 -4.95
CA ASP A 24 13.72 1.42 -5.55
C ASP A 24 13.82 2.74 -6.35
N GLU A 25 12.75 3.17 -7.01
CA GLU A 25 12.73 4.43 -7.77
C GLU A 25 12.75 5.68 -6.87
N VAL A 26 11.99 5.65 -5.77
CA VAL A 26 11.99 6.73 -4.77
C VAL A 26 13.30 6.75 -3.99
N GLY A 27 13.84 5.58 -3.68
CA GLY A 27 15.03 5.37 -2.87
C GLY A 27 14.70 4.79 -1.49
N LEU A 28 15.39 3.71 -1.11
CA LEU A 28 15.07 2.95 0.10
C LEU A 28 15.35 3.73 1.39
N ASP A 29 16.33 4.63 1.38
CA ASP A 29 16.65 5.53 2.48
C ASP A 29 15.59 6.63 2.67
N VAL A 30 15.04 7.14 1.57
CA VAL A 30 13.91 8.07 1.60
C VAL A 30 12.68 7.38 2.17
N GLY A 31 12.38 6.15 1.72
CA GLY A 31 11.29 5.33 2.23
C GLY A 31 11.42 5.04 3.73
N GLU A 32 12.63 4.69 4.19
CA GLU A 32 12.91 4.48 5.61
C GLU A 32 12.66 5.76 6.42
N LYS A 33 13.18 6.90 5.96
CA LYS A 33 13.01 8.19 6.64
C LYS A 33 11.54 8.60 6.73
N ALA A 34 10.80 8.46 5.63
CA ALA A 34 9.37 8.72 5.59
C ALA A 34 8.61 7.80 6.58
N GLY A 35 8.93 6.51 6.60
CA GLY A 35 8.36 5.55 7.56
C GLY A 35 8.60 5.95 9.02
N MET A 36 9.79 6.43 9.36
CA MET A 36 10.08 6.93 10.71
C MET A 36 9.26 8.18 11.08
N VAL A 37 9.07 9.11 10.14
CA VAL A 37 8.22 10.30 10.34
C VAL A 37 6.77 9.90 10.58
N MET A 38 6.24 8.99 9.76
CA MET A 38 4.88 8.48 9.91
C MET A 38 4.69 7.75 11.24
N HIS A 39 5.67 6.95 11.65
CA HIS A 39 5.62 6.26 12.94
C HIS A 39 5.63 7.24 14.13
N ALA A 40 6.44 8.30 14.06
CA ALA A 40 6.46 9.32 15.11
C ALA A 40 5.11 10.06 15.24
N ALA A 41 4.41 10.28 14.12
CA ALA A 41 3.12 10.97 14.10
C ALA A 41 1.94 10.05 14.48
N PHE A 42 1.94 8.79 14.03
CA PHE A 42 0.76 7.91 14.10
C PHE A 42 0.99 6.63 14.94
N GLY A 43 2.17 6.47 15.52
CA GLY A 43 2.49 5.39 16.45
C GLY A 43 2.59 4.02 15.79
N SER A 44 2.33 2.98 16.58
CA SER A 44 2.58 1.57 16.24
C SER A 44 1.82 1.06 15.01
N ARG A 45 0.70 1.70 14.62
CA ARG A 45 -0.06 1.32 13.42
C ARG A 45 0.74 1.52 12.13
N LEU A 46 1.61 2.53 12.10
CA LEU A 46 2.52 2.84 10.98
C LEU A 46 3.99 2.54 11.33
N ALA A 47 4.24 1.49 12.10
CA ALA A 47 5.60 1.05 12.42
C ALA A 47 6.41 0.78 11.13
N PRO A 48 7.66 1.29 11.03
CA PRO A 48 8.45 1.17 9.82
C PRO A 48 8.90 -0.28 9.61
N SER A 49 9.06 -0.66 8.34
CA SER A 49 9.56 -2.00 8.00
C SER A 49 11.05 -2.12 8.31
N ARG A 50 11.42 -3.16 9.06
CA ARG A 50 12.84 -3.54 9.27
C ARG A 50 13.55 -3.85 7.95
N VAL A 51 12.82 -4.25 6.91
CA VAL A 51 13.41 -4.53 5.59
C VAL A 51 14.16 -3.31 5.05
N LEU A 52 13.57 -2.11 5.13
CA LEU A 52 14.20 -0.90 4.61
C LEU A 52 15.49 -0.54 5.37
N GLN A 53 15.47 -0.69 6.70
CA GLN A 53 16.64 -0.49 7.55
C GLN A 53 17.79 -1.43 7.18
N VAL A 54 17.49 -2.72 6.99
CA VAL A 54 18.48 -3.75 6.62
C VAL A 54 19.05 -3.47 5.22
N MET A 55 18.19 -3.14 4.26
CA MET A 55 18.61 -2.84 2.89
C MET A 55 19.51 -1.60 2.83
N ARG A 56 19.13 -0.53 3.53
CA ARG A 56 19.91 0.71 3.63
C ARG A 56 21.26 0.48 4.33
N ALA A 57 21.31 -0.39 5.34
CA ALA A 57 22.57 -0.77 5.99
C ALA A 57 23.52 -1.56 5.09
N ASP A 58 23.00 -2.27 4.07
CA ASP A 58 23.76 -2.98 3.02
C ASP A 58 24.07 -2.10 1.80
N ASP A 59 23.92 -0.77 1.92
CA ASP A 59 24.10 0.22 0.83
C ASP A 59 23.23 -0.07 -0.41
N ARG A 60 22.02 -0.60 -0.19
CA ARG A 60 21.01 -0.73 -1.23
C ARG A 60 20.10 0.48 -1.18
N LEU A 61 20.30 1.42 -2.10
CA LEU A 61 19.56 2.67 -2.11
C LEU A 61 18.58 2.77 -3.28
N GLY A 62 18.46 1.72 -4.09
CA GLY A 62 17.57 1.64 -5.22
C GLY A 62 18.22 2.11 -6.52
N ARG A 63 17.42 2.71 -7.39
CA ARG A 63 17.84 3.14 -8.73
C ARG A 63 19.01 4.13 -8.72
N LYS A 64 19.10 4.97 -7.68
CA LYS A 64 20.10 6.04 -7.59
C LYS A 64 21.54 5.55 -7.45
N ASN A 65 21.77 4.38 -6.86
CA ASN A 65 23.10 3.78 -6.73
C ASN A 65 23.24 2.44 -7.47
N GLY A 66 22.30 2.14 -8.37
CA GLY A 66 22.36 0.95 -9.20
C GLY A 66 21.84 -0.34 -8.54
N ARG A 67 21.44 -0.29 -7.26
CA ARG A 67 21.14 -1.51 -6.49
C ARG A 67 20.12 -1.28 -5.38
N GLY A 68 19.02 -2.02 -5.44
CA GLY A 68 17.93 -2.01 -4.46
C GLY A 68 17.41 -3.42 -4.21
N PHE A 69 16.09 -3.60 -4.33
CA PHE A 69 15.47 -4.90 -4.55
C PHE A 69 15.79 -5.45 -5.95
N HIS A 70 16.05 -4.56 -6.90
CA HIS A 70 16.50 -4.88 -8.25
C HIS A 70 17.90 -4.32 -8.52
N PHE A 71 18.53 -4.85 -9.57
CA PHE A 71 19.70 -4.23 -10.17
C PHE A 71 19.30 -3.18 -11.21
N TYR A 72 20.11 -2.14 -11.31
CA TYR A 72 19.94 -1.06 -12.28
C TYR A 72 21.27 -0.77 -12.99
N LYS A 73 21.23 -0.76 -14.32
CA LYS A 73 22.37 -0.39 -15.18
C LYS A 73 21.94 0.77 -16.08
N ASP A 74 22.73 1.84 -16.12
CA ASP A 74 22.42 3.06 -16.88
C ASP A 74 21.02 3.60 -16.58
N GLY A 75 20.62 3.50 -15.30
CA GLY A 75 19.30 3.90 -14.81
C GLY A 75 18.15 3.00 -15.25
N ARG A 76 18.39 1.83 -15.86
CA ARG A 76 17.34 0.87 -16.27
C ARG A 76 17.38 -0.38 -15.40
N ARG A 77 16.22 -0.88 -15.00
CA ARG A 77 16.07 -2.12 -14.23
C ARG A 77 16.53 -3.31 -15.06
N THR A 78 17.46 -4.12 -14.54
CA THR A 78 18.00 -5.30 -15.23
C THR A 78 17.53 -6.64 -14.66
N GLY A 79 16.89 -6.64 -13.50
CA GLY A 79 16.33 -7.85 -12.88
C GLY A 79 16.30 -7.77 -11.36
N PRO A 80 15.64 -8.73 -10.67
CA PRO A 80 15.67 -8.82 -9.21
C PRO A 80 17.10 -9.07 -8.70
N ASP A 81 17.40 -8.63 -7.48
CA ASP A 81 18.60 -9.05 -6.76
C ASP A 81 18.26 -10.13 -5.71
N ASP A 82 18.42 -11.39 -6.08
CA ASP A 82 18.13 -12.54 -5.21
C ASP A 82 18.96 -12.56 -3.92
N SER A 83 20.08 -11.84 -3.86
CA SER A 83 20.86 -11.74 -2.61
C SER A 83 20.10 -11.01 -1.50
N VAL A 84 19.03 -10.27 -1.83
CA VAL A 84 18.08 -9.69 -0.87
C VAL A 84 17.45 -10.77 0.01
N TYR A 85 17.07 -11.92 -0.53
CA TYR A 85 16.43 -12.96 0.26
C TYR A 85 17.37 -13.48 1.36
N ARG A 86 18.66 -13.66 1.01
CA ARG A 86 19.71 -14.04 1.97
C ARG A 86 19.93 -12.95 3.01
N LEU A 87 20.04 -11.69 2.58
CA LEU A 87 20.22 -10.53 3.47
C LEU A 87 19.08 -10.41 4.49
N LEU A 88 17.84 -10.65 4.06
CA LEU A 88 16.65 -10.59 4.90
C LEU A 88 16.40 -11.86 5.72
N GLY A 89 17.19 -12.92 5.52
CA GLY A 89 17.00 -14.20 6.20
C GLY A 89 15.72 -14.92 5.81
N VAL A 90 15.19 -14.68 4.61
CA VAL A 90 13.94 -15.26 4.11
C VAL A 90 14.20 -16.11 2.87
N ARG A 91 13.24 -16.98 2.54
CA ARG A 91 13.25 -17.74 1.28
C ARG A 91 12.14 -17.26 0.36
N GLY A 92 12.38 -17.32 -0.94
CA GLY A 92 11.31 -17.20 -1.93
C GLY A 92 10.29 -18.31 -1.71
N ALA A 93 9.04 -17.94 -1.44
CA ALA A 93 7.96 -18.90 -1.30
C ALA A 93 7.40 -19.23 -2.69
N THR A 94 7.06 -20.50 -2.93
CA THR A 94 6.35 -20.96 -4.12
C THR A 94 4.84 -21.08 -3.82
N GLY A 95 4.00 -21.02 -4.85
CA GLY A 95 2.54 -21.17 -4.70
C GLY A 95 1.88 -20.07 -3.86
N VAL A 96 2.43 -18.85 -3.88
CA VAL A 96 1.86 -17.73 -3.12
C VAL A 96 0.57 -17.27 -3.78
N ASP A 97 -0.48 -17.10 -2.97
CA ASP A 97 -1.75 -16.52 -3.42
C ASP A 97 -1.59 -15.01 -3.69
N GLU A 98 -1.61 -14.64 -4.98
CA GLU A 98 -1.51 -13.25 -5.44
C GLU A 98 -2.70 -12.40 -4.99
N ALA A 99 -3.89 -12.99 -4.87
CA ALA A 99 -5.05 -12.29 -4.35
C ALA A 99 -4.83 -11.91 -2.88
N ALA A 100 -4.30 -12.83 -2.06
CA ALA A 100 -3.97 -12.52 -0.67
C ALA A 100 -2.89 -11.43 -0.53
N ILE A 101 -1.90 -11.38 -1.43
CA ILE A 101 -0.89 -10.30 -1.44
C ILE A 101 -1.56 -8.96 -1.77
N ARG A 102 -2.34 -8.93 -2.85
CA ARG A 102 -3.05 -7.74 -3.31
C ARG A 102 -3.98 -7.22 -2.22
N ASP A 103 -4.79 -8.08 -1.61
CA ASP A 103 -5.74 -7.68 -0.58
C ASP A 103 -5.03 -7.03 0.61
N ARG A 104 -3.88 -7.57 1.04
CA ARG A 104 -3.07 -6.96 2.11
C ARG A 104 -2.61 -5.54 1.76
N LEU A 105 -2.22 -5.30 0.51
CA LEU A 105 -1.71 -4.01 0.09
C LEU A 105 -2.85 -3.00 -0.13
N VAL A 106 -3.90 -3.43 -0.82
CA VAL A 106 -5.06 -2.61 -1.15
C VAL A 106 -5.82 -2.24 0.11
N PHE A 107 -6.22 -3.20 0.95
CA PHE A 107 -7.04 -2.89 2.12
C PHE A 107 -6.29 -2.05 3.17
N ALA A 108 -4.96 -2.20 3.33
CA ALA A 108 -4.19 -1.29 4.17
C ALA A 108 -4.30 0.17 3.67
N MET A 109 -4.10 0.39 2.37
CA MET A 109 -4.19 1.72 1.78
C MET A 109 -5.61 2.30 1.82
N LEU A 110 -6.64 1.49 1.55
CA LEU A 110 -8.03 1.92 1.61
C LEU A 110 -8.45 2.28 3.04
N ASN A 111 -8.05 1.47 4.03
CA ASN A 111 -8.33 1.74 5.43
C ASN A 111 -7.71 3.08 5.88
N GLU A 112 -6.47 3.36 5.46
CA GLU A 112 -5.81 4.64 5.70
C GLU A 112 -6.52 5.81 5.02
N ALA A 113 -7.01 5.64 3.79
CA ALA A 113 -7.79 6.68 3.11
C ALA A 113 -9.10 7.00 3.86
N ALA A 114 -9.78 5.97 4.38
CA ALA A 114 -10.97 6.15 5.20
C ALA A 114 -10.66 6.90 6.51
N MET A 115 -9.56 6.55 7.19
CA MET A 115 -9.11 7.26 8.39
C MET A 115 -8.79 8.72 8.08
N ALA A 116 -7.99 9.00 7.05
CA ALA A 116 -7.63 10.35 6.63
C ALA A 116 -8.85 11.23 6.31
N MET A 117 -9.89 10.65 5.70
CA MET A 117 -11.16 11.35 5.48
C MET A 117 -11.89 11.64 6.80
N SER A 118 -11.96 10.66 7.71
CA SER A 118 -12.64 10.82 9.01
C SER A 118 -11.92 11.77 9.98
N GLU A 119 -10.59 11.84 9.89
CA GLU A 119 -9.73 12.71 10.70
C GLU A 119 -9.67 14.15 10.15
N GLY A 120 -10.31 14.42 9.00
CA GLY A 120 -10.31 15.75 8.37
C GLY A 120 -8.98 16.14 7.73
N VAL A 121 -8.06 15.19 7.52
CA VAL A 121 -6.82 15.41 6.75
C VAL A 121 -7.14 15.82 5.32
N VAL A 122 -8.21 15.24 4.76
CA VAL A 122 -8.78 15.60 3.48
C VAL A 122 -10.16 16.24 3.70
N ARG A 123 -10.44 17.33 2.97
CA ARG A 123 -11.68 18.10 3.13
C ARG A 123 -12.91 17.41 2.55
N THR A 124 -12.78 16.81 1.37
CA THR A 124 -13.89 16.15 0.68
C THR A 124 -13.46 14.82 0.08
N PRO A 125 -14.37 13.84 -0.10
CA PRO A 125 -14.02 12.57 -0.74
C PRO A 125 -13.41 12.75 -2.13
N ARG A 126 -13.92 13.73 -2.89
CA ARG A 126 -13.43 14.08 -4.22
C ARG A 126 -11.97 14.52 -4.19
N ASP A 127 -11.59 15.38 -3.25
CA ASP A 127 -10.21 15.86 -3.14
C ASP A 127 -9.25 14.72 -2.79
N GLY A 128 -9.69 13.80 -1.92
CA GLY A 128 -8.91 12.62 -1.54
C GLY A 128 -8.71 11.66 -2.71
N ASP A 129 -9.77 11.40 -3.46
CA ASP A 129 -9.73 10.51 -4.61
C ASP A 129 -8.88 11.07 -5.76
N ILE A 130 -9.09 12.34 -6.11
CA ILE A 130 -8.29 13.03 -7.13
C ILE A 130 -6.82 13.13 -6.70
N GLY A 131 -6.56 13.47 -5.43
CA GLY A 131 -5.23 13.52 -4.87
C GLY A 131 -4.51 12.16 -4.93
N ALA A 132 -5.20 11.07 -4.65
CA ALA A 132 -4.63 9.73 -4.76
C ALA A 132 -4.34 9.32 -6.21
N ILE A 133 -5.24 9.65 -7.15
CA ILE A 133 -5.07 9.34 -8.57
C ILE A 133 -3.84 10.06 -9.14
N PHE A 134 -3.74 11.38 -8.95
CA PHE A 134 -2.64 12.17 -9.52
C PHE A 134 -1.36 12.12 -8.68
N GLY A 135 -1.45 11.88 -7.37
CA GLY A 135 -0.31 11.86 -6.47
C GLY A 135 0.41 10.52 -6.44
N ILE A 136 -0.32 9.45 -6.09
CA ILE A 136 0.27 8.11 -5.89
C ILE A 136 -0.01 7.16 -7.06
N GLY A 137 -0.67 7.63 -8.12
CA GLY A 137 -1.02 6.81 -9.28
C GLY A 137 -2.11 5.79 -8.99
N PHE A 138 -3.05 6.09 -8.07
CA PHE A 138 -4.18 5.20 -7.80
C PHE A 138 -4.98 4.92 -9.10
N PRO A 139 -5.40 3.67 -9.37
CA PRO A 139 -5.98 3.32 -10.67
C PRO A 139 -7.22 4.16 -11.03
N PRO A 140 -7.18 5.00 -12.09
CA PRO A 140 -8.25 5.95 -12.39
C PRO A 140 -9.62 5.28 -12.66
N PHE A 141 -9.60 4.10 -13.27
CA PHE A 141 -10.82 3.33 -13.56
C PHE A 141 -11.51 2.77 -12.31
N ARG A 142 -10.89 2.89 -11.13
CA ARG A 142 -11.49 2.61 -9.81
C ARG A 142 -11.99 3.88 -9.11
N GLY A 143 -11.73 5.05 -9.68
CA GLY A 143 -12.25 6.35 -9.24
C GLY A 143 -11.63 6.92 -7.97
N GLY A 144 -10.56 6.32 -7.43
CA GLY A 144 -9.91 6.71 -6.17
C GLY A 144 -10.22 5.78 -5.00
N PRO A 145 -9.48 5.84 -3.89
CA PRO A 145 -9.64 4.93 -2.75
C PRO A 145 -11.03 4.97 -2.10
N LEU A 146 -11.65 6.13 -1.92
CA LEU A 146 -12.97 6.25 -1.27
C LEU A 146 -14.07 5.76 -2.22
N ARG A 147 -13.98 6.10 -3.52
CA ARG A 147 -14.84 5.51 -4.54
C ARG A 147 -14.71 3.99 -4.61
N ALA A 148 -13.48 3.47 -4.56
CA ALA A 148 -13.22 2.04 -4.57
C ALA A 148 -13.82 1.35 -3.35
N LEU A 149 -13.76 1.97 -2.16
CA LEU A 149 -14.43 1.46 -0.96
C LEU A 149 -15.95 1.45 -1.09
N ASP A 150 -16.57 2.48 -1.68
CA ASP A 150 -18.01 2.46 -1.94
C ASP A 150 -18.40 1.35 -2.93
N ALA A 151 -17.54 1.05 -3.91
CA ALA A 151 -17.76 -0.03 -4.86
C ALA A 151 -17.61 -1.42 -4.23
N ILE A 152 -16.68 -1.60 -3.29
CA ILE A 152 -16.52 -2.82 -2.47
C ILE A 152 -17.69 -2.93 -1.49
N GLY A 153 -18.13 -1.83 -0.90
CA GLY A 153 -19.10 -1.78 0.18
C GLY A 153 -18.45 -1.88 1.56
N ALA A 154 -18.97 -1.10 2.50
CA ALA A 154 -18.39 -1.00 3.85
C ALA A 154 -18.43 -2.32 4.63
N ILE A 155 -19.47 -3.15 4.45
CA ILE A 155 -19.59 -4.47 5.10
C ILE A 155 -18.43 -5.37 4.65
N GLU A 156 -18.27 -5.57 3.35
CA GLU A 156 -17.21 -6.41 2.80
C GLU A 156 -15.81 -5.87 3.16
N ALA A 157 -15.63 -4.54 3.12
CA ALA A 157 -14.36 -3.93 3.51
C ALA A 157 -13.99 -4.22 4.98
N VAL A 158 -14.96 -4.11 5.90
CA VAL A 158 -14.77 -4.44 7.32
C VAL A 158 -14.43 -5.92 7.49
N GLU A 159 -15.19 -6.84 6.86
CA GLU A 159 -14.93 -8.27 6.95
C GLU A 159 -13.53 -8.66 6.46
N GLN A 160 -13.08 -8.07 5.35
CA GLN A 160 -11.73 -8.30 4.82
C GLN A 160 -10.66 -7.75 5.75
N LEU A 161 -10.84 -6.53 6.28
CA LEU A 161 -9.91 -5.94 7.23
C LEU A 161 -9.82 -6.75 8.53
N GLU A 162 -10.94 -7.23 9.06
CA GLU A 162 -10.94 -8.11 10.24
C GLU A 162 -10.23 -9.44 9.97
N ARG A 163 -10.45 -10.04 8.80
CA ARG A 163 -9.72 -11.25 8.38
C ARG A 163 -8.22 -10.99 8.32
N LEU A 164 -7.80 -9.88 7.73
CA LEU A 164 -6.39 -9.48 7.68
C LEU A 164 -5.84 -9.18 9.08
N ALA A 165 -6.62 -8.56 9.96
CA ALA A 165 -6.22 -8.25 11.34
C ALA A 165 -5.97 -9.52 12.17
N ARG A 166 -6.81 -10.55 12.01
CA ARG A 166 -6.61 -11.86 12.66
C ARG A 166 -5.29 -12.53 12.26
N VAL A 167 -4.87 -12.39 11.00
CA VAL A 167 -3.69 -13.08 10.46
C VAL A 167 -2.42 -12.23 10.58
N HIS A 168 -2.53 -10.91 10.44
CA HIS A 168 -1.39 -10.00 10.27
C HIS A 168 -1.30 -8.88 11.31
N GLY A 169 -2.19 -8.90 12.31
CA GLY A 169 -2.17 -8.03 13.47
C GLY A 169 -2.94 -6.72 13.31
N ALA A 170 -2.96 -5.94 14.39
CA ALA A 170 -3.82 -4.77 14.59
C ALA A 170 -3.66 -3.63 13.57
N ARG A 171 -2.59 -3.59 12.77
CA ARG A 171 -2.43 -2.62 11.67
C ARG A 171 -3.52 -2.73 10.59
N PHE A 172 -4.23 -3.86 10.55
CA PHE A 172 -5.38 -4.07 9.66
C PHE A 172 -6.72 -3.91 10.37
N ALA A 173 -6.75 -3.43 11.62
CA ALA A 173 -8.01 -3.19 12.32
C ALA A 173 -8.89 -2.22 11.48
N PRO A 174 -10.17 -2.55 11.24
CA PRO A 174 -11.03 -1.70 10.43
C PRO A 174 -11.19 -0.31 11.05
N ALA A 175 -11.07 0.74 10.23
CA ALA A 175 -11.31 2.11 10.68
C ALA A 175 -12.70 2.25 11.28
N ALA A 176 -12.84 3.05 12.35
CA ALA A 176 -14.12 3.24 13.03
C ALA A 176 -15.20 3.78 12.07
N VAL A 177 -14.82 4.66 11.13
CA VAL A 177 -15.72 5.19 10.10
C VAL A 177 -16.26 4.08 9.19
N LEU A 178 -15.43 3.10 8.82
CA LEU A 178 -15.88 1.96 8.00
C LEU A 178 -16.86 1.08 8.76
N GLN A 179 -16.63 0.85 10.06
CA GLN A 179 -17.55 0.10 10.92
C GLN A 179 -18.91 0.81 11.08
N GLU A 180 -18.90 2.14 11.21
CA GLU A 180 -20.14 2.94 11.25
C GLU A 180 -20.88 2.90 9.91
N MET A 181 -20.17 3.05 8.79
CA MET A 181 -20.75 2.95 7.45
C MET A 181 -21.34 1.56 7.19
N ALA A 182 -20.70 0.50 7.67
CA ALA A 182 -21.21 -0.87 7.58
C ALA A 182 -22.53 -1.05 8.36
N ARG A 183 -22.68 -0.38 9.52
CA ARG A 183 -23.91 -0.42 10.33
C ARG A 183 -25.05 0.42 9.75
N THR A 184 -24.73 1.55 9.13
CA THR A 184 -25.72 2.54 8.68
C THR A 184 -26.05 2.47 7.19
N GLY A 185 -25.23 1.78 6.40
CA GLY A 185 -25.32 1.79 4.94
C GLY A 185 -24.85 3.09 4.29
N ALA A 186 -24.16 3.95 5.05
CA ALA A 186 -23.62 5.21 4.53
C ALA A 186 -22.53 4.96 3.45
N ARG A 187 -22.39 5.92 2.53
CA ARG A 187 -21.44 5.93 1.42
C ARG A 187 -20.80 7.31 1.31
N TRP A 188 -19.55 7.39 0.83
CA TRP A 188 -18.95 8.70 0.53
C TRP A 188 -19.60 9.36 -0.67
N TYR A 189 -20.07 8.55 -1.62
CA TYR A 189 -20.77 8.99 -2.82
C TYR A 189 -22.14 8.30 -2.92
N PRO A 190 -23.19 8.89 -2.33
CA PRO A 190 -24.54 8.37 -2.46
C PRO A 190 -25.04 8.46 -3.91
N ASP A 191 -25.83 7.46 -4.32
CA ASP A 191 -26.50 7.43 -5.63
C ASP A 191 -27.49 8.60 -5.71
N GLY A 192 -27.07 9.68 -6.38
CA GLY A 192 -27.83 10.94 -6.44
C GLY A 192 -27.02 12.17 -6.83
N GLY A 193 -25.68 12.10 -6.81
CA GLY A 193 -24.80 13.21 -7.18
C GLY A 193 -24.52 13.37 -8.68
N ARG A 194 -25.56 13.38 -9.53
CA ARG A 194 -25.44 14.05 -10.84
C ARG A 194 -25.83 15.50 -10.65
N ARG A 195 -24.86 16.40 -10.53
CA ARG A 195 -24.96 17.80 -10.95
C ARG A 195 -23.61 18.24 -11.51
#